data_AF-A0A847XVJ7-F1
#
_entry.id   AF-A0A847XVJ7-F1
#
_cell.length_a   1.000
_cell.length_b   1.000
_cell.length_c   1.000
_cell.angle_alpha   90.00
_cell.angle_beta   90.00
_cell.angle_gamma   90.00
#
_symmetry.space_group_name_H-M   'P 1'
#
loop_
_entity.id
_entity.type
_entity.pdbx_description
1 polymer ?
#
loop_
_entity_poly.entity_id
_entity_poly.type
_entity_poly.pdbx_seq_one_letter_code
_entity_poly.pdbx_strand_id
1 'polypeptide(L)'
;MKTAPARKVLSILFIGLFSIGLLSGFSLPAGHYTIAIDSLQEIKPAVNFQAEATPTPGEEVETATRYFMQFDDISFYYISTVASKVTAKTVEKSLNVNNLINPKMDQFEFQNYAVPSLIKPRINIFPVQEFKDQGGDSVTRQIEKLKQLTANQPANPPGELPMLLGEPAVQLMRAQLEYVKFQNGAGIRYVAQYAEQPWPFDNNLLFYTFQGLTDDGGYYISVILPVNHATLEGDDGFIRVQEDYTKFQANYPAYVDYIQKQLNAEQPNSFTPNLASLDAMIKSMVVEKKAPAAGKPTSQPTATVTNSPAGCTNEAAFVADITVPDDTSFPPGATFKKTWRLKNIGTCTWTPDYRLIFSSGDAMGAPAASKLTNANVPPNGNLDVSVSLTSPENEGTYQGFFKMRAPGGAVFGIQPNGSNAFWVLINVVPPSQEETTV
;
A
#
# COMPACT_ATOMS: atom_id res chain seq x y z
N MET A 1 36.45 1.40 20.43
CA MET A 1 35.96 0.26 21.24
C MET A 1 35.38 0.77 22.55
N LYS A 2 34.07 0.92 22.62
CA LYS A 2 33.17 0.69 23.77
C LYS A 2 31.75 1.04 23.29
N THR A 3 30.87 0.07 23.45
CA THR A 3 29.52 -0.07 22.92
C THR A 3 28.54 1.00 23.43
N ALA A 4 27.63 1.45 22.56
CA ALA A 4 26.47 2.28 22.92
C ALA A 4 25.50 1.52 23.85
N PRO A 5 24.79 2.20 24.78
CA PRO A 5 23.87 1.52 25.68
C PRO A 5 22.59 1.16 24.93
N ALA A 6 22.25 -0.13 24.96
CA ALA A 6 20.97 -0.65 24.49
C ALA A 6 19.82 0.00 25.27
N ARG A 7 18.91 0.72 24.58
CA ARG A 7 17.62 1.11 25.15
C ARG A 7 16.77 -0.16 25.31
N LYS A 8 16.29 -0.39 26.54
CA LYS A 8 15.46 -1.54 26.90
C LYS A 8 14.19 -1.56 26.05
N VAL A 9 14.08 -2.60 25.24
CA VAL A 9 12.86 -3.07 24.57
C VAL A 9 11.84 -3.42 25.65
N LEU A 10 10.71 -2.70 25.71
CA LEU A 10 9.56 -3.13 26.51
C LEU A 10 8.65 -3.96 25.61
N SER A 11 9.00 -5.24 25.44
CA SER A 11 8.11 -6.24 24.84
C SER A 11 7.07 -6.64 25.88
N ILE A 12 5.82 -6.19 25.73
CA ILE A 12 4.71 -6.73 26.52
C ILE A 12 4.15 -7.92 25.74
N LEU A 13 4.50 -9.12 26.21
CA LEU A 13 3.99 -10.39 25.73
C LEU A 13 2.56 -10.58 26.28
N PHE A 14 1.56 -10.73 25.41
CA PHE A 14 0.22 -11.14 25.82
C PHE A 14 0.24 -12.61 26.25
N ILE A 15 0.10 -12.87 27.55
CA ILE A 15 -0.44 -14.14 28.05
C ILE A 15 -1.58 -13.79 29.00
N GLY A 16 -2.80 -13.86 28.48
CA GLY A 16 -4.02 -13.81 29.26
C GLY A 16 -5.08 -14.64 28.54
N LEU A 17 -5.15 -15.94 28.85
CA LEU A 17 -6.37 -16.71 28.59
C LEU A 17 -7.48 -16.08 29.43
N PHE A 18 -8.54 -15.54 28.83
CA PHE A 18 -9.87 -15.57 29.46
C PHE A 18 -10.99 -15.45 28.42
N SER A 19 -12.09 -16.10 28.79
CA SER A 19 -13.27 -16.52 28.04
C SER A 19 -13.95 -15.48 27.14
N ILE A 20 -14.47 -16.00 26.03
CA ILE A 20 -15.39 -15.34 25.09
C ILE A 20 -16.56 -14.72 25.85
N GLY A 21 -16.62 -13.39 25.87
CA GLY A 21 -17.80 -12.61 26.20
C GLY A 21 -17.99 -11.57 25.11
N LEU A 22 -19.05 -11.71 24.30
CA LEU A 22 -19.48 -10.70 23.35
C LEU A 22 -19.70 -9.37 24.07
N LEU A 23 -18.85 -8.37 23.83
CA LEU A 23 -19.18 -6.97 24.08
C LEU A 23 -19.58 -6.32 22.77
N SER A 24 -20.82 -6.59 22.37
CA SER A 24 -21.57 -5.68 21.50
C SER A 24 -21.85 -4.39 22.25
N GLY A 25 -21.23 -3.28 21.84
CA GLY A 25 -21.61 -1.95 22.33
C GLY A 25 -20.46 -0.99 22.62
N PHE A 26 -19.58 -0.71 21.65
CA PHE A 26 -18.85 0.56 21.66
C PHE A 26 -19.57 1.52 20.71
N SER A 27 -20.48 2.31 21.26
CA SER A 27 -20.96 3.55 20.66
C SER A 27 -20.65 4.62 21.70
N LEU A 28 -20.07 5.75 21.31
CA LEU A 28 -19.83 6.86 22.24
C LEU A 28 -21.18 7.49 22.61
N PRO A 29 -21.69 7.29 23.85
CA PRO A 29 -22.16 8.46 24.60
C PRO A 29 -21.93 8.40 26.13
N ALA A 30 -22.16 9.56 26.76
CA ALA A 30 -21.82 9.98 28.12
C ALA A 30 -22.33 9.08 29.27
N GLY A 31 -21.48 8.85 30.28
CA GLY A 31 -21.90 8.28 31.57
C GLY A 31 -20.75 7.66 32.37
N HIS A 32 -20.68 8.01 33.66
CA HIS A 32 -19.59 7.77 34.61
C HIS A 32 -19.41 6.31 35.03
N TYR A 33 -18.16 5.83 35.12
CA TYR A 33 -17.77 4.66 35.92
C TYR A 33 -16.35 4.83 36.51
N THR A 34 -16.18 4.46 37.78
CA THR A 34 -14.92 4.54 38.55
C THR A 34 -14.27 3.17 38.69
N ILE A 35 -12.94 3.06 38.51
CA ILE A 35 -12.15 1.88 38.94
C ILE A 35 -10.82 2.36 39.56
N ALA A 36 -10.41 1.67 40.63
CA ALA A 36 -9.25 1.96 41.46
C ALA A 36 -7.91 1.65 40.77
N ILE A 37 -6.99 2.63 40.81
CA ILE A 37 -5.59 2.53 40.41
C ILE A 37 -4.75 2.47 41.67
N ASP A 38 -4.31 1.27 42.05
CA ASP A 38 -3.34 1.12 43.13
C ASP A 38 -2.29 0.10 42.71
N SER A 39 -1.25 0.59 42.01
CA SER A 39 0.12 0.05 41.96
C SER A 39 0.95 0.69 40.83
N LEU A 40 1.26 1.98 40.94
CA LEU A 40 2.39 2.59 40.23
C LEU A 40 3.16 3.47 41.21
N GLN A 41 4.09 2.87 41.95
CA GLN A 41 5.06 3.61 42.77
C GLN A 41 6.36 3.85 42.00
N GLU A 42 6.63 5.16 41.85
CA GLU A 42 7.92 5.87 41.92
C GLU A 42 9.10 5.41 41.07
N ILE A 43 9.52 6.25 40.09
CA ILE A 43 10.90 6.80 40.00
C ILE A 43 10.88 8.19 39.31
N LYS A 44 11.44 9.23 39.96
CA LYS A 44 11.71 10.59 39.42
C LYS A 44 13.21 10.79 39.08
N PRO A 45 13.63 11.86 38.36
CA PRO A 45 14.58 11.75 37.24
C PRO A 45 15.92 12.46 37.45
N ALA A 46 16.90 12.18 36.57
CA ALA A 46 17.86 13.15 36.05
C ALA A 46 18.67 12.54 34.88
N VAL A 47 18.84 13.29 33.79
CA VAL A 47 20.14 13.72 33.21
C VAL A 47 19.90 14.40 31.85
N ASN A 48 20.49 15.59 31.73
CA ASN A 48 20.53 16.46 30.56
C ASN A 48 21.50 15.90 29.50
N PHE A 49 21.11 15.88 28.22
CA PHE A 49 22.01 15.58 27.10
C PHE A 49 21.96 16.72 26.09
N GLN A 50 23.03 17.52 26.05
CA GLN A 50 23.39 18.29 24.85
C GLN A 50 24.14 17.34 23.90
N ALA A 51 23.66 17.21 22.67
CA ALA A 51 24.35 16.48 21.61
C ALA A 51 25.06 17.49 20.69
N GLU A 52 26.39 17.45 20.69
CA GLU A 52 27.22 18.06 19.66
C GLU A 52 27.26 17.11 18.46
N ALA A 53 26.79 17.57 17.30
CA ALA A 53 26.81 16.80 16.07
C ALA A 53 28.12 17.04 15.31
N THR A 54 28.86 15.97 15.01
CA THR A 54 29.85 15.96 13.92
C THR A 54 29.28 15.12 12.76
N PRO A 55 29.25 15.64 11.52
CA PRO A 55 28.67 14.93 10.39
C PRO A 55 29.61 13.81 9.90
N THR A 56 29.05 12.61 9.69
CA THR A 56 29.75 11.48 9.06
C THR A 56 29.42 11.47 7.55
N PRO A 57 30.39 11.18 6.65
CA PRO A 57 30.17 11.28 5.21
C PRO A 57 29.26 10.17 4.63
N GLY A 58 28.21 10.60 3.91
CA GLY A 58 27.57 9.93 2.76
C GLY A 58 27.16 8.47 2.92
N GLU A 59 25.96 8.22 3.47
CA GLU A 59 25.27 6.94 3.28
C GLU A 59 24.92 6.77 1.79
N GLU A 60 25.45 5.71 1.17
CA GLU A 60 25.10 5.30 -0.18
C GLU A 60 23.64 4.81 -0.15
N VAL A 61 22.70 5.66 -0.61
CA VAL A 61 21.27 5.33 -0.65
C VAL A 61 21.09 4.10 -1.54
N GLU A 62 20.78 2.95 -0.94
CA GLU A 62 20.51 1.71 -1.68
C GLU A 62 19.34 1.95 -2.64
N THR A 63 19.60 1.83 -3.94
CA THR A 63 18.61 2.13 -4.97
C THR A 63 17.47 1.11 -4.94
N ALA A 64 16.23 1.59 -4.80
CA ALA A 64 15.04 0.75 -4.77
C ALA A 64 14.94 -0.14 -6.03
N THR A 65 14.85 -1.46 -5.83
CA THR A 65 14.70 -2.44 -6.91
C THR A 65 13.27 -2.96 -6.96
N ARG A 66 12.65 -2.97 -8.14
CA ARG A 66 11.30 -3.50 -8.36
C ARG A 66 11.32 -5.01 -8.63
N TYR A 67 10.56 -5.76 -7.83
CA TYR A 67 10.39 -7.21 -7.91
C TYR A 67 9.00 -7.58 -8.43
N PHE A 68 8.92 -8.70 -9.16
CA PHE A 68 7.65 -9.28 -9.62
C PHE A 68 7.26 -10.48 -8.74
N MET A 69 6.04 -10.46 -8.20
CA MET A 69 5.43 -11.56 -7.46
C MET A 69 4.32 -12.18 -8.30
N GLN A 70 4.35 -13.50 -8.48
CA GLN A 70 3.26 -14.26 -9.09
C GLN A 70 2.98 -15.53 -8.30
N PHE A 71 1.70 -15.77 -8.01
CA PHE A 71 1.21 -16.98 -7.37
C PHE A 71 -0.14 -17.35 -7.98
N ASP A 72 -0.22 -18.52 -8.62
CA ASP A 72 -1.32 -18.88 -9.51
C ASP A 72 -1.58 -17.75 -10.55
N ASP A 73 -2.85 -17.35 -10.68
CA ASP A 73 -3.30 -16.25 -11.55
C ASP A 73 -3.37 -14.91 -10.80
N ILE A 74 -2.62 -14.75 -9.69
CA ILE A 74 -2.44 -13.48 -8.99
C ILE A 74 -1.02 -12.99 -9.23
N SER A 75 -0.88 -11.72 -9.58
CA SER A 75 0.43 -11.09 -9.66
C SER A 75 0.42 -9.62 -9.27
N PHE A 76 1.57 -9.11 -8.86
CA PHE A 76 1.83 -7.70 -8.60
C PHE A 76 3.34 -7.45 -8.53
N TYR A 77 3.71 -6.18 -8.51
CA TYR A 77 5.08 -5.73 -8.30
C TYR A 77 5.23 -5.06 -6.93
N TYR A 78 6.41 -5.17 -6.33
CA TYR A 78 6.76 -4.47 -5.09
C TYR A 78 8.22 -3.99 -5.17
N ILE A 79 8.63 -3.08 -4.30
CA ILE A 79 10.01 -2.54 -4.31
C ILE A 79 10.79 -2.99 -3.07
N SER A 80 12.12 -3.06 -3.19
CA SER A 80 13.02 -3.55 -2.14
C SER A 80 12.96 -2.74 -0.84
N THR A 81 12.61 -1.45 -0.93
CA THR A 81 12.42 -0.58 0.24
C THR A 81 11.16 -0.90 1.03
N VAL A 82 10.21 -1.67 0.47
CA VAL A 82 9.00 -2.14 1.18
C VAL A 82 9.27 -3.45 1.89
N ALA A 83 9.90 -4.41 1.20
CA ALA A 83 10.28 -5.71 1.74
C ALA A 83 11.35 -6.36 0.87
N SER A 84 12.19 -7.21 1.47
CA SER A 84 13.22 -7.94 0.71
C SER A 84 12.65 -9.13 -0.06
N LYS A 85 11.50 -9.68 0.37
CA LYS A 85 10.87 -10.84 -0.26
C LYS A 85 9.40 -10.93 0.10
N VAL A 86 8.59 -11.39 -0.86
CA VAL A 86 7.21 -11.83 -0.64
C VAL A 86 7.09 -13.33 -0.87
N THR A 87 6.35 -14.03 -0.01
CA THR A 87 5.98 -15.43 -0.18
C THR A 87 4.48 -15.58 -0.20
N ALA A 88 3.98 -16.56 -0.96
CA ALA A 88 2.54 -16.79 -1.10
C ALA A 88 2.17 -18.24 -0.77
N LYS A 89 0.98 -18.43 -0.19
CA LYS A 89 0.39 -19.73 0.10
C LYS A 89 -1.14 -19.61 0.13
N THR A 90 -1.83 -20.65 -0.30
CA THR A 90 -3.27 -20.78 -0.04
C THR A 90 -3.48 -21.36 1.35
N VAL A 91 -4.30 -20.71 2.18
CA VAL A 91 -4.58 -21.10 3.57
C VAL A 91 -6.07 -21.05 3.87
N GLU A 92 -6.49 -21.85 4.84
CA GLU A 92 -7.75 -21.66 5.54
C GLU A 92 -7.43 -21.04 6.90
N LYS A 93 -8.11 -19.96 7.26
CA LYS A 93 -7.88 -19.28 8.55
C LYS A 93 -9.19 -19.00 9.23
N SER A 94 -9.26 -19.30 10.52
CA SER A 94 -10.36 -18.90 11.37
C SER A 94 -10.43 -17.39 11.52
N LEU A 95 -11.58 -16.82 11.18
CA LEU A 95 -11.88 -15.40 11.25
C LEU A 95 -13.21 -15.22 11.96
N ASN A 96 -13.32 -14.17 12.77
CA ASN A 96 -14.57 -13.81 13.41
C ASN A 96 -15.18 -12.61 12.71
N VAL A 97 -16.26 -12.82 11.95
CA VAL A 97 -16.98 -11.74 11.23
C VAL A 97 -18.38 -11.53 11.81
N ASN A 98 -18.49 -11.53 13.15
CA ASN A 98 -19.71 -11.73 13.95
C ASN A 98 -20.14 -13.21 14.10
N ASN A 99 -19.40 -14.11 13.46
CA ASN A 99 -19.43 -15.55 13.64
C ASN A 99 -18.07 -16.12 13.19
N LEU A 100 -17.71 -17.28 13.72
CA LEU A 100 -16.47 -17.95 13.31
C LEU A 100 -16.65 -18.58 11.92
N ILE A 101 -15.79 -18.20 10.99
CA ILE A 101 -15.71 -18.73 9.62
C ILE A 101 -14.28 -19.16 9.30
N ASN A 102 -14.10 -20.07 8.34
CA ASN A 102 -12.80 -20.59 7.92
C ASN A 102 -12.68 -20.50 6.39
N PRO A 103 -12.68 -19.29 5.80
CA PRO A 103 -12.57 -19.16 4.37
C PRO A 103 -11.19 -19.56 3.88
N LYS A 104 -11.18 -20.18 2.69
CA LYS A 104 -9.96 -20.35 1.92
C LYS A 104 -9.55 -19.01 1.31
N MET A 105 -8.27 -18.68 1.42
CA MET A 105 -7.70 -17.44 0.87
C MET A 105 -6.29 -17.66 0.37
N ASP A 106 -5.89 -16.87 -0.62
CA ASP A 106 -4.49 -16.75 -0.99
C ASP A 106 -3.84 -15.65 -0.15
N GLN A 107 -2.81 -16.01 0.60
CA GLN A 107 -2.12 -15.13 1.53
C GLN A 107 -0.70 -14.87 1.06
N PHE A 108 -0.31 -13.59 1.05
CA PHE A 108 1.03 -13.12 0.77
C PHE A 108 1.63 -12.53 2.05
N GLU A 109 2.80 -13.03 2.44
CA GLU A 109 3.55 -12.62 3.61
C GLU A 109 4.85 -11.92 3.18
N PHE A 110 5.21 -10.84 3.88
CA PHE A 110 6.38 -10.02 3.58
C PHE A 110 7.52 -10.33 4.55
N GLN A 111 8.73 -10.52 4.04
CA GLN A 111 9.94 -10.79 4.81
C GLN A 111 10.82 -9.55 4.83
N ASN A 112 11.43 -9.27 5.99
CA ASN A 112 12.22 -8.05 6.23
C ASN A 112 11.49 -6.80 5.76
N TYR A 113 10.26 -6.64 6.27
CA TYR A 113 9.40 -5.51 5.96
C TYR A 113 10.02 -4.20 6.50
N ALA A 114 9.76 -3.10 5.81
CA ALA A 114 10.43 -1.80 5.99
C ALA A 114 10.44 -1.27 7.43
N VAL A 115 9.38 -1.52 8.19
CA VAL A 115 9.24 -1.02 9.57
C VAL A 115 8.90 -2.14 10.55
N PRO A 116 9.42 -2.08 11.79
CA PRO A 116 8.97 -2.96 12.87
C PRO A 116 7.54 -2.59 13.28
N SER A 117 6.73 -3.59 13.61
CA SER A 117 5.34 -3.39 14.05
C SER A 117 4.82 -4.59 14.80
N LEU A 118 3.79 -4.40 15.63
CA LEU A 118 3.01 -5.49 16.22
C LEU A 118 2.04 -6.11 15.20
N ILE A 119 1.75 -5.39 14.11
CA ILE A 119 0.91 -5.84 13.01
C ILE A 119 1.77 -6.56 11.99
N LYS A 120 1.35 -7.77 11.60
CA LYS A 120 2.04 -8.53 10.56
C LYS A 120 1.63 -8.05 9.16
N PRO A 121 2.57 -7.64 8.30
CA PRO A 121 2.29 -7.24 6.92
C PRO A 121 1.75 -8.41 6.11
N ARG A 122 0.64 -8.20 5.41
CA ARG A 122 -0.03 -9.25 4.63
C ARG A 122 -0.95 -8.70 3.54
N ILE A 123 -1.11 -9.49 2.48
CA ILE A 123 -2.22 -9.39 1.52
C ILE A 123 -3.00 -10.70 1.60
N ASN A 124 -4.32 -10.61 1.72
CA ASN A 124 -5.22 -11.76 1.67
C ASN A 124 -6.23 -11.55 0.53
N ILE A 125 -6.43 -12.57 -0.30
CA ILE A 125 -7.35 -12.55 -1.42
C ILE A 125 -8.37 -13.69 -1.26
N PHE A 126 -9.66 -13.34 -1.28
CA PHE A 126 -10.77 -14.26 -1.01
C PHE A 126 -11.66 -14.43 -2.23
N PRO A 127 -12.11 -15.66 -2.53
CA PRO A 127 -13.27 -15.84 -3.39
C PRO A 127 -14.51 -15.26 -2.70
N VAL A 128 -15.13 -14.26 -3.32
CA VAL A 128 -16.25 -13.51 -2.72
C VAL A 128 -17.44 -14.42 -2.41
N GLN A 129 -17.75 -15.37 -3.30
CA GLN A 129 -18.90 -16.24 -3.11
C GLN A 129 -18.71 -17.15 -1.89
N GLU A 130 -17.59 -17.84 -1.80
CA GLU A 130 -17.28 -18.72 -0.65
C GLU A 130 -17.26 -17.91 0.65
N PHE A 131 -16.71 -16.70 0.60
CA PHE A 131 -16.66 -15.83 1.76
C PHE A 131 -18.06 -15.38 2.22
N LYS A 132 -18.97 -15.09 1.28
CA LYS A 132 -20.38 -14.81 1.56
C LYS A 132 -21.12 -16.04 2.10
N ASP A 133 -20.88 -17.21 1.52
CA ASP A 133 -21.56 -18.45 1.91
C ASP A 133 -21.25 -18.82 3.38
N GLN A 134 -20.02 -18.57 3.83
CA GLN A 134 -19.64 -18.80 5.23
C GLN A 134 -20.03 -17.65 6.18
N GLY A 135 -19.86 -16.39 5.76
CA GLY A 135 -20.03 -15.21 6.63
C GLY A 135 -21.41 -14.54 6.57
N GLY A 136 -22.30 -15.01 5.70
CA GLY A 136 -23.70 -14.57 5.60
C GLY A 136 -23.86 -13.05 5.38
N ASP A 137 -24.87 -12.48 6.04
CA ASP A 137 -25.26 -11.08 5.86
C ASP A 137 -24.17 -10.08 6.30
N SER A 138 -23.35 -10.45 7.28
CA SER A 138 -22.27 -9.60 7.79
C SER A 138 -21.25 -9.29 6.69
N VAL A 139 -20.79 -10.34 6.01
CA VAL A 139 -19.88 -10.23 4.86
C VAL A 139 -20.56 -9.53 3.69
N THR A 140 -21.82 -9.89 3.40
CA THR A 140 -22.57 -9.28 2.30
C THR A 140 -22.69 -7.77 2.46
N ARG A 141 -23.05 -7.28 3.65
CA ARG A 141 -23.14 -5.83 3.92
C ARG A 141 -21.81 -5.12 3.74
N GLN A 142 -20.69 -5.71 4.16
CA GLN A 142 -19.38 -5.09 3.99
C GLN A 142 -18.98 -4.99 2.51
N ILE A 143 -19.24 -6.02 1.72
CA ILE A 143 -18.97 -6.03 0.29
C ILE A 143 -19.82 -4.99 -0.43
N GLU A 144 -21.12 -4.91 -0.13
CA GLU A 144 -22.00 -3.91 -0.74
C GLU A 144 -21.64 -2.48 -0.31
N LYS A 145 -21.22 -2.27 0.94
CA LYS A 145 -20.69 -0.99 1.41
C LYS A 145 -19.43 -0.60 0.64
N LEU A 146 -18.50 -1.52 0.42
CA LEU A 146 -17.30 -1.27 -0.36
C LEU A 146 -17.65 -0.88 -1.81
N LYS A 147 -18.57 -1.60 -2.46
CA LYS A 147 -19.07 -1.25 -3.80
C LYS A 147 -19.68 0.15 -3.85
N GLN A 148 -20.47 0.53 -2.85
CA GLN A 148 -21.06 1.87 -2.78
C GLN A 148 -19.98 2.94 -2.62
N LEU A 149 -18.97 2.71 -1.79
CA LEU A 149 -17.86 3.64 -1.61
C LEU A 149 -17.06 3.82 -2.90
N THR A 150 -16.71 2.74 -3.58
CA THR A 150 -15.92 2.83 -4.84
C THR A 150 -16.72 3.43 -6.00
N ALA A 151 -18.05 3.25 -6.02
CA ALA A 151 -18.93 3.86 -7.01
C ALA A 151 -19.16 5.36 -6.77
N ASN A 152 -19.38 5.77 -5.52
CA ASN A 152 -19.77 7.14 -5.18
C ASN A 152 -18.59 8.06 -4.85
N GLN A 153 -17.46 7.48 -4.43
CA GLN A 153 -16.23 8.16 -4.05
C GLN A 153 -16.42 9.42 -3.17
N PRO A 154 -17.18 9.34 -2.05
CA PRO A 154 -17.34 10.48 -1.16
C PRO A 154 -15.98 10.91 -0.59
N ALA A 155 -15.71 12.21 -0.56
CA ALA A 155 -14.50 12.75 0.07
C ALA A 155 -14.41 12.40 1.57
N ASN A 156 -15.55 12.44 2.28
CA ASN A 156 -15.65 12.15 3.71
C ASN A 156 -16.78 11.13 3.97
N PRO A 157 -16.56 9.84 3.72
CA PRO A 157 -17.57 8.81 3.99
C PRO A 157 -17.93 8.76 5.48
N PRO A 158 -19.23 8.70 5.84
CA PRO A 158 -19.67 8.62 7.22
C PRO A 158 -19.42 7.24 7.82
N GLY A 159 -19.29 7.18 9.15
CA GLY A 159 -19.10 5.94 9.91
C GLY A 159 -17.74 5.30 9.70
N GLU A 160 -17.61 4.02 10.05
CA GLU A 160 -16.36 3.26 9.88
C GLU A 160 -16.11 2.92 8.40
N LEU A 161 -14.85 2.76 8.00
CA LEU A 161 -14.55 2.26 6.66
C LEU A 161 -14.55 0.73 6.67
N PRO A 162 -14.89 0.07 5.54
CA PRO A 162 -14.72 -1.37 5.42
C PRO A 162 -13.33 -1.81 5.87
N MET A 163 -13.28 -2.85 6.69
CA MET A 163 -12.10 -3.65 6.97
C MET A 163 -12.55 -5.09 7.14
N LEU A 164 -12.68 -5.78 6.01
CA LEU A 164 -12.91 -7.21 6.04
C LEU A 164 -11.72 -7.84 6.78
N LEU A 165 -11.98 -8.77 7.69
CA LEU A 165 -10.96 -9.37 8.57
C LEU A 165 -10.47 -8.47 9.72
N GLY A 166 -11.20 -7.41 10.07
CA GLY A 166 -10.84 -6.65 11.27
C GLY A 166 -10.72 -7.57 12.47
N GLU A 167 -9.59 -7.46 13.19
CA GLU A 167 -9.49 -7.94 14.57
C GLU A 167 -10.72 -7.42 15.35
N PRO A 168 -11.18 -8.05 16.43
CA PRO A 168 -12.35 -7.61 17.21
C PRO A 168 -12.07 -6.29 17.95
N ALA A 169 -11.80 -5.24 17.20
CA ALA A 169 -11.33 -3.93 17.60
C ALA A 169 -12.09 -2.86 16.81
N VAL A 170 -12.21 -1.68 17.39
CA VAL A 170 -12.92 -0.53 16.80
C VAL A 170 -11.92 0.26 15.96
N GLN A 171 -12.37 0.80 14.81
CA GLN A 171 -11.57 1.75 14.04
C GLN A 171 -11.46 3.05 14.83
N LEU A 172 -10.34 3.25 15.53
CA LEU A 172 -10.14 4.45 16.35
C LEU A 172 -9.87 5.69 15.51
N MET A 173 -9.08 5.54 14.44
CA MET A 173 -8.79 6.62 13.50
C MET A 173 -8.65 6.13 12.07
N ARG A 174 -8.83 7.08 11.14
CA ARG A 174 -8.46 6.94 9.74
C ARG A 174 -7.89 8.26 9.19
N ALA A 175 -6.91 8.14 8.31
CA ALA A 175 -6.33 9.25 7.56
C ALA A 175 -5.94 8.79 6.14
N GLN A 176 -5.58 9.73 5.27
CA GLN A 176 -5.04 9.47 3.93
C GLN A 176 -5.97 8.57 3.09
N LEU A 177 -7.27 8.89 3.06
CA LEU A 177 -8.25 8.13 2.29
C LEU A 177 -8.09 8.41 0.78
N GLU A 178 -7.88 7.34 0.02
CA GLU A 178 -7.89 7.35 -1.44
C GLU A 178 -8.79 6.26 -2.04
N TYR A 179 -9.30 6.53 -3.25
CA TYR A 179 -9.98 5.54 -4.08
C TYR A 179 -9.02 5.03 -5.15
N VAL A 180 -8.58 3.78 -5.01
CA VAL A 180 -7.50 3.23 -5.82
C VAL A 180 -8.05 2.23 -6.82
N LYS A 181 -7.76 2.44 -8.11
CA LYS A 181 -7.96 1.44 -9.16
C LYS A 181 -6.68 0.63 -9.34
N PHE A 182 -6.83 -0.68 -9.44
CA PHE A 182 -5.79 -1.59 -9.92
C PHE A 182 -6.16 -2.13 -11.30
N GLN A 183 -5.37 -3.04 -11.85
CA GLN A 183 -5.44 -3.39 -13.27
C GLN A 183 -6.80 -3.98 -13.68
N ASN A 184 -7.47 -4.68 -12.78
CA ASN A 184 -8.77 -5.30 -13.00
C ASN A 184 -9.69 -5.20 -11.78
N GLY A 185 -9.69 -4.04 -11.12
CA GLY A 185 -10.59 -3.77 -10.01
C GLY A 185 -10.37 -2.43 -9.33
N ALA A 186 -11.07 -2.21 -8.23
CA ALA A 186 -11.00 -0.99 -7.46
C ALA A 186 -11.26 -1.22 -5.97
N GLY A 187 -10.81 -0.28 -5.15
CA GLY A 187 -11.01 -0.31 -3.71
C GLY A 187 -10.78 1.04 -3.06
N ILE A 188 -10.80 1.02 -1.74
CA ILE A 188 -10.41 2.16 -0.90
C ILE A 188 -9.08 1.85 -0.24
N ARG A 189 -8.24 2.87 -0.10
CA ARG A 189 -7.01 2.85 0.69
C ARG A 189 -7.09 3.91 1.77
N TYR A 190 -6.66 3.59 2.98
CA TYR A 190 -6.49 4.56 4.06
C TYR A 190 -5.43 4.08 5.06
N VAL A 191 -4.92 4.99 5.88
CA VAL A 191 -4.10 4.70 7.07
C VAL A 191 -5.02 4.64 8.28
N ALA A 192 -4.84 3.65 9.15
CA ALA A 192 -5.68 3.47 10.33
C ALA A 192 -4.91 2.89 11.52
N GLN A 193 -5.54 3.02 12.69
CA GLN A 193 -5.20 2.29 13.90
C GLN A 193 -6.50 1.81 14.56
N TYR A 194 -6.48 0.59 15.08
CA TYR A 194 -7.63 -0.08 15.70
C TYR A 194 -7.26 -0.49 17.13
N ALA A 195 -8.20 -0.38 18.07
CA ALA A 195 -8.08 -0.92 19.42
C ALA A 195 -9.45 -1.14 20.07
N GLU A 196 -9.47 -1.79 21.23
CA GLU A 196 -10.71 -2.10 21.98
C GLU A 196 -11.19 -0.94 22.87
N GLN A 197 -10.32 0.04 23.15
CA GLN A 197 -10.62 1.19 23.99
C GLN A 197 -9.79 2.41 23.58
N PRO A 198 -10.15 3.64 24.03
CA PRO A 198 -9.40 4.85 23.77
C PRO A 198 -7.94 4.73 24.18
N TRP A 199 -7.04 4.76 23.20
CA TRP A 199 -5.60 4.63 23.42
C TRP A 199 -4.84 5.67 22.58
N PRO A 200 -3.68 6.17 23.04
CA PRO A 200 -2.80 6.98 22.22
C PRO A 200 -2.43 6.28 20.92
N PHE A 201 -2.23 7.06 19.86
CA PHE A 201 -1.79 6.55 18.56
C PHE A 201 -0.27 6.43 18.53
N ASP A 202 0.23 5.36 17.92
CA ASP A 202 1.66 5.09 17.83
C ASP A 202 2.01 4.23 16.62
N ASN A 203 3.29 4.26 16.23
CA ASN A 203 3.81 3.56 15.06
C ASN A 203 3.78 2.01 15.19
N ASN A 204 3.56 1.43 16.37
CA ASN A 204 3.49 -0.03 16.50
C ASN A 204 2.18 -0.61 15.97
N LEU A 205 1.12 0.20 15.92
CA LEU A 205 -0.22 -0.20 15.51
C LEU A 205 -0.78 0.63 14.35
N LEU A 206 -0.01 1.58 13.81
CA LEU A 206 -0.36 2.32 12.59
C LEU A 206 -0.14 1.44 11.35
N PHE A 207 -1.14 1.38 10.46
CA PHE A 207 -1.04 0.60 9.23
C PHE A 207 -1.82 1.21 8.07
N TYR A 208 -1.30 0.98 6.88
CA TYR A 208 -1.92 1.22 5.58
C TYR A 208 -2.83 0.01 5.24
N THR A 209 -4.13 0.25 4.98
CA THR A 209 -5.12 -0.81 4.60
C THR A 209 -5.91 -0.57 3.31
N PHE A 210 -5.97 -1.58 2.41
CA PHE A 210 -6.75 -1.53 1.15
C PHE A 210 -7.73 -2.64 1.17
N GLN A 211 -8.92 -2.25 0.76
CA GLN A 211 -10.09 -3.08 0.77
C GLN A 211 -10.68 -2.90 -0.62
N GLY A 212 -10.60 -3.94 -1.44
CA GLY A 212 -10.91 -3.85 -2.87
C GLY A 212 -11.61 -5.08 -3.40
N LEU A 213 -12.21 -4.92 -4.58
CA LEU A 213 -12.86 -5.96 -5.34
C LEU A 213 -12.31 -5.97 -6.76
N THR A 214 -12.19 -7.15 -7.36
CA THR A 214 -12.03 -7.27 -8.81
C THR A 214 -13.26 -6.73 -9.53
N ASP A 215 -13.10 -6.28 -10.78
CA ASP A 215 -14.17 -5.68 -11.59
C ASP A 215 -15.34 -6.64 -11.82
N ASP A 216 -15.06 -7.95 -11.90
CA ASP A 216 -16.07 -9.00 -11.99
C ASP A 216 -16.76 -9.30 -10.64
N GLY A 217 -16.27 -8.70 -9.54
CA GLY A 217 -16.74 -8.93 -8.18
C GLY A 217 -16.43 -10.33 -7.63
N GLY A 218 -15.60 -11.12 -8.33
CA GLY A 218 -15.29 -12.51 -7.99
C GLY A 218 -14.33 -12.64 -6.80
N TYR A 219 -13.44 -11.67 -6.61
CA TYR A 219 -12.43 -11.70 -5.56
C TYR A 219 -12.40 -10.43 -4.74
N TYR A 220 -12.19 -10.59 -3.44
CA TYR A 220 -11.97 -9.53 -2.48
C TYR A 220 -10.49 -9.49 -2.09
N ILE A 221 -9.91 -8.29 -2.07
CA ILE A 221 -8.52 -8.05 -1.69
C ILE A 221 -8.51 -7.27 -0.37
N SER A 222 -7.89 -7.83 0.67
CA SER A 222 -7.59 -7.16 1.93
C SER A 222 -6.08 -7.05 2.11
N VAL A 223 -5.58 -5.82 2.19
CA VAL A 223 -4.17 -5.53 2.41
C VAL A 223 -4.00 -4.84 3.75
N ILE A 224 -3.06 -5.30 4.58
CA ILE A 224 -2.70 -4.67 5.85
C ILE A 224 -1.18 -4.63 5.92
N LEU A 225 -0.62 -3.41 5.90
CA LEU A 225 0.81 -3.18 5.86
C LEU A 225 1.18 -2.10 6.89
N PRO A 226 2.04 -2.39 7.86
CA PRO A 226 2.48 -1.39 8.82
C PRO A 226 3.10 -0.16 8.15
N VAL A 227 2.87 1.01 8.73
CA VAL A 227 3.53 2.25 8.30
C VAL A 227 3.89 3.07 9.53
N ASN A 228 4.97 3.83 9.46
CA ASN A 228 5.38 4.78 10.48
C ASN A 228 5.23 6.21 9.94
N HIS A 229 4.97 7.15 10.84
CA HIS A 229 5.04 8.58 10.55
C HIS A 229 5.65 9.36 11.72
N ALA A 230 6.42 10.40 11.41
CA ALA A 230 7.12 11.23 12.40
C ALA A 230 6.17 12.00 13.33
N THR A 231 4.96 12.37 12.87
CA THR A 231 3.90 12.98 13.71
C THR A 231 3.55 12.16 14.94
N LEU A 232 3.72 10.82 14.89
CA LEU A 232 3.46 9.93 16.02
C LEU A 232 4.72 9.65 16.85
N GLU A 233 5.89 10.12 16.41
CA GLU A 233 7.13 10.00 17.17
C GLU A 233 7.17 11.09 18.26
N GLY A 234 7.23 10.67 19.52
CA GLY A 234 7.25 11.60 20.65
C GLY A 234 5.88 12.11 21.10
N ASP A 235 4.77 11.51 20.63
CA ASP A 235 3.45 11.76 21.22
C ASP A 235 3.46 11.30 22.69
N ASP A 236 3.21 12.25 23.58
CA ASP A 236 3.16 12.09 25.03
C ASP A 236 1.83 11.50 25.50
N GLY A 237 0.99 10.99 24.59
CA GLY A 237 -0.32 10.42 24.91
C GLY A 237 -0.28 9.40 26.06
N PHE A 238 0.80 8.64 26.23
CA PHE A 238 0.99 7.78 27.41
C PHE A 238 1.15 8.54 28.73
N ILE A 239 1.85 9.69 28.74
CA ILE A 239 1.95 10.57 29.91
C ILE A 239 0.57 11.16 30.24
N ARG A 240 -0.20 11.57 29.21
CA ARG A 240 -1.58 12.08 29.38
C ARG A 240 -2.53 11.03 29.97
N VAL A 241 -2.35 9.77 29.57
CA VAL A 241 -3.08 8.62 30.12
C VAL A 241 -2.69 8.34 31.57
N GLN A 242 -1.41 8.49 31.93
CA GLN A 242 -0.91 8.24 33.29
C GLN A 242 -1.38 9.29 34.31
N GLU A 243 -1.56 10.55 33.91
CA GLU A 243 -1.99 11.61 34.82
C GLU A 243 -3.49 11.58 35.13
N ASP A 244 -4.35 11.35 34.12
CA ASP A 244 -5.80 11.25 34.30
C ASP A 244 -6.49 10.61 33.07
N TYR A 245 -6.61 9.28 33.09
CA TYR A 245 -7.27 8.53 32.01
C TYR A 245 -8.73 8.97 31.78
N THR A 246 -9.46 9.38 32.83
CA THR A 246 -10.86 9.83 32.68
C THR A 246 -10.93 11.13 31.87
N LYS A 247 -10.02 12.08 32.10
CA LYS A 247 -9.93 13.28 31.28
C LYS A 247 -9.49 12.97 29.85
N PHE A 248 -8.54 12.06 29.68
CA PHE A 248 -8.12 11.62 28.34
C PHE A 248 -9.30 11.01 27.57
N GLN A 249 -10.04 10.09 28.19
CA GLN A 249 -11.21 9.46 27.59
C GLN A 249 -12.29 10.48 27.22
N ALA A 250 -12.55 11.48 28.09
CA ALA A 250 -13.51 12.54 27.82
C ALA A 250 -13.09 13.45 26.64
N ASN A 251 -11.79 13.69 26.48
CA ASN A 251 -11.22 14.50 25.40
C ASN A 251 -10.81 13.69 24.15
N TYR A 252 -10.99 12.38 24.17
CA TYR A 252 -10.48 11.48 23.14
C TYR A 252 -10.96 11.85 21.73
N PRO A 253 -12.24 12.20 21.48
CA PRO A 253 -12.69 12.61 20.14
C PRO A 253 -11.91 13.81 19.57
N ALA A 254 -11.53 14.77 20.42
CA ALA A 254 -10.73 15.92 20.00
C ALA A 254 -9.28 15.53 19.70
N TYR A 255 -8.72 14.59 20.46
CA TYR A 255 -7.41 14.01 20.17
C TYR A 255 -7.39 13.24 18.84
N VAL A 256 -8.42 12.43 18.57
CA VAL A 256 -8.58 11.75 17.27
C VAL A 256 -8.67 12.75 16.12
N ASP A 257 -9.51 13.78 16.24
CA ASP A 257 -9.64 14.83 15.21
C ASP A 257 -8.31 15.55 14.96
N TYR A 258 -7.56 15.87 16.02
CA TYR A 258 -6.24 16.49 15.92
C TYR A 258 -5.26 15.60 15.13
N ILE A 259 -5.08 14.34 15.51
CA ILE A 259 -4.12 13.43 14.87
C ILE A 259 -4.53 13.13 13.42
N GLN A 260 -5.81 12.90 13.15
CA GLN A 260 -6.29 12.70 11.78
C GLN A 260 -6.05 13.93 10.91
N LYS A 261 -6.26 15.15 11.43
CA LYS A 261 -5.97 16.38 10.67
C LYS A 261 -4.49 16.51 10.32
N GLN A 262 -3.60 16.22 11.28
CA GLN A 262 -2.17 16.22 11.02
C GLN A 262 -1.82 15.20 9.94
N LEU A 263 -2.18 13.92 10.15
CA LEU A 263 -1.84 12.85 9.21
C LEU A 263 -2.47 13.05 7.83
N ASN A 264 -3.63 13.69 7.69
CA ASN A 264 -4.23 14.02 6.38
C ASN A 264 -3.55 15.19 5.64
N ALA A 265 -2.76 16.01 6.34
CA ALA A 265 -2.00 17.11 5.73
C ALA A 265 -0.63 16.66 5.22
N GLU A 266 -0.18 15.46 5.62
CA GLU A 266 1.12 14.91 5.26
C GLU A 266 1.16 14.41 3.82
N GLN A 267 2.36 14.43 3.24
CA GLN A 267 2.62 13.91 1.89
C GLN A 267 2.81 12.39 1.92
N PRO A 268 2.45 11.65 0.86
CA PRO A 268 2.64 10.19 0.82
C PRO A 268 4.06 9.71 1.14
N ASN A 269 5.06 10.49 0.74
CA ASN A 269 6.49 10.19 0.91
C ASN A 269 7.06 10.50 2.30
N SER A 270 6.30 11.15 3.20
CA SER A 270 6.72 11.35 4.59
C SER A 270 6.48 10.12 5.46
N PHE A 271 5.68 9.16 4.98
CA PHE A 271 5.47 7.87 5.63
C PHE A 271 6.58 6.89 5.28
N THR A 272 6.86 5.97 6.21
CA THR A 272 7.78 4.85 5.97
C THR A 272 7.06 3.52 6.17
N PRO A 273 7.02 2.64 5.15
CA PRO A 273 7.42 2.90 3.77
C PRO A 273 6.50 3.95 3.10
N ASN A 274 6.98 4.59 2.02
CA ASN A 274 6.25 5.60 1.26
C ASN A 274 4.87 5.05 0.83
N LEU A 275 3.79 5.78 1.16
CA LEU A 275 2.43 5.36 0.80
C LEU A 275 2.26 5.20 -0.71
N ALA A 276 2.86 6.08 -1.51
CA ALA A 276 2.78 6.02 -2.97
C ALA A 276 3.45 4.76 -3.55
N SER A 277 4.51 4.26 -2.91
CA SER A 277 5.15 2.99 -3.28
C SER A 277 4.27 1.79 -2.94
N LEU A 278 3.54 1.86 -1.83
CA LEU A 278 2.52 0.86 -1.52
C LEU A 278 1.33 0.95 -2.49
N ASP A 279 0.89 2.15 -2.86
CA ASP A 279 -0.15 2.35 -3.87
C ASP A 279 0.27 1.85 -5.24
N ALA A 280 1.53 2.07 -5.65
CA ALA A 280 2.08 1.52 -6.88
C ALA A 280 2.02 -0.01 -6.89
N MET A 281 2.34 -0.65 -5.76
CA MET A 281 2.17 -2.11 -5.60
C MET A 281 0.71 -2.52 -5.80
N ILE A 282 -0.26 -1.84 -5.16
CA ILE A 282 -1.69 -2.15 -5.34
C ILE A 282 -2.13 -1.91 -6.78
N LYS A 283 -1.79 -0.77 -7.37
CA LYS A 283 -2.15 -0.39 -8.76
C LYS A 283 -1.60 -1.39 -9.77
N SER A 284 -0.50 -2.08 -9.47
CA SER A 284 0.09 -3.12 -10.33
C SER A 284 -0.58 -4.50 -10.22
N MET A 285 -1.48 -4.69 -9.25
CA MET A 285 -2.09 -5.97 -8.96
C MET A 285 -3.01 -6.43 -10.09
N VAL A 286 -2.96 -7.72 -10.39
CA VAL A 286 -3.88 -8.42 -11.29
C VAL A 286 -4.35 -9.70 -10.60
N VAL A 287 -5.66 -9.95 -10.63
CA VAL A 287 -6.27 -11.18 -10.12
C VAL A 287 -7.10 -11.81 -11.24
N GLU A 288 -6.51 -12.73 -12.01
CA GLU A 288 -7.16 -13.39 -13.16
C GLU A 288 -7.71 -14.79 -12.79
N LYS A 289 -7.76 -15.13 -11.49
CA LYS A 289 -8.27 -16.42 -11.05
C LYS A 289 -9.71 -16.59 -11.52
N LYS A 290 -10.05 -17.77 -12.03
CA LYS A 290 -11.42 -18.08 -12.40
C LYS A 290 -12.28 -18.15 -11.12
N ALA A 291 -13.23 -17.24 -10.97
CA ALA A 291 -14.15 -17.24 -9.84
C ALA A 291 -14.80 -18.63 -9.68
N PRO A 292 -14.85 -19.20 -8.46
CA PRO A 292 -15.59 -20.42 -8.19
C PRO A 292 -17.06 -20.18 -8.55
N ALA A 293 -17.58 -20.93 -9.52
CA ALA A 293 -18.92 -20.70 -10.04
C ALA A 293 -19.98 -20.94 -8.96
N ALA A 294 -20.76 -19.90 -8.62
CA ALA A 294 -22.11 -20.09 -8.10
C ALA A 294 -22.98 -20.66 -9.23
N GLY A 295 -23.91 -21.56 -8.89
CA GLY A 295 -24.67 -22.36 -9.85
C GLY A 295 -25.12 -21.68 -11.16
N LYS A 296 -24.80 -22.40 -12.26
CA LYS A 296 -25.19 -22.32 -13.68
C LYS A 296 -24.35 -21.40 -14.59
N PRO A 297 -23.79 -21.96 -15.69
CA PRO A 297 -22.87 -21.25 -16.57
C PRO A 297 -23.63 -20.30 -17.50
N THR A 298 -23.21 -19.05 -17.52
CA THR A 298 -23.26 -18.26 -18.74
C THR A 298 -21.87 -18.36 -19.36
N SER A 299 -21.78 -19.06 -20.50
CA SER A 299 -20.61 -19.01 -21.37
C SER A 299 -20.52 -17.61 -21.95
N GLN A 300 -19.95 -16.68 -21.20
CA GLN A 300 -19.46 -15.44 -21.75
C GLN A 300 -18.16 -15.80 -22.49
N PRO A 301 -18.04 -15.52 -23.80
CA PRO A 301 -16.77 -15.64 -24.46
C PRO A 301 -15.80 -14.70 -23.73
N THR A 302 -14.79 -15.27 -23.05
CA THR A 302 -13.61 -14.51 -22.67
C THR A 302 -13.02 -14.00 -23.97
N ALA A 303 -13.28 -12.74 -24.29
CA ALA A 303 -12.56 -12.06 -25.34
C ALA A 303 -11.15 -11.87 -24.81
N THR A 304 -10.28 -12.86 -25.07
CA THR A 304 -8.84 -12.64 -25.00
C THR A 304 -8.56 -11.51 -25.98
N VAL A 305 -8.22 -10.33 -25.46
CA VAL A 305 -7.81 -9.21 -26.30
C VAL A 305 -6.51 -9.62 -26.96
N THR A 306 -6.60 -10.14 -28.18
CA THR A 306 -5.45 -10.48 -29.00
C THR A 306 -4.78 -9.17 -29.41
N ASN A 307 -3.81 -8.72 -28.61
CA ASN A 307 -2.87 -7.63 -28.94
C ASN A 307 -1.88 -8.03 -30.05
N SER A 308 -2.35 -8.80 -31.02
CA SER A 308 -1.56 -9.42 -32.08
C SER A 308 -1.87 -8.79 -33.42
N PRO A 309 -0.91 -8.07 -34.03
CA PRO A 309 -0.78 -8.08 -35.47
C PRO A 309 -0.69 -9.54 -35.95
N ALA A 310 -1.26 -9.87 -37.11
CA ALA A 310 -1.43 -11.24 -37.60
C ALA A 310 -0.19 -12.15 -37.40
N GLY A 311 -0.33 -13.19 -36.54
CA GLY A 311 0.57 -14.35 -36.50
C GLY A 311 1.59 -14.43 -35.35
N CYS A 312 1.70 -13.44 -34.47
CA CYS A 312 2.61 -13.48 -33.31
C CYS A 312 2.03 -12.76 -32.09
N THR A 313 2.57 -12.99 -30.89
CA THR A 313 2.12 -12.45 -29.60
C THR A 313 3.10 -11.39 -29.10
N ASN A 314 2.59 -10.22 -28.69
CA ASN A 314 3.38 -9.16 -28.07
C ASN A 314 3.32 -9.26 -26.55
N GLU A 315 4.45 -9.55 -25.92
CA GLU A 315 4.57 -9.59 -24.47
C GLU A 315 5.95 -9.09 -24.03
N ALA A 316 5.98 -8.36 -22.92
CA ALA A 316 7.21 -7.85 -22.33
C ALA A 316 7.32 -8.24 -20.86
N ALA A 317 8.53 -8.52 -20.39
CA ALA A 317 8.85 -8.55 -18.97
C ALA A 317 9.58 -7.27 -18.60
N PHE A 318 9.20 -6.67 -17.46
CA PHE A 318 10.04 -5.67 -16.82
C PHE A 318 11.27 -6.34 -16.21
N VAL A 319 12.46 -5.81 -16.46
CA VAL A 319 13.72 -6.34 -15.92
C VAL A 319 14.28 -5.42 -14.85
N ALA A 320 14.41 -4.12 -15.14
CA ALA A 320 14.98 -3.16 -14.19
C ALA A 320 14.65 -1.71 -14.55
N ASP A 321 14.66 -0.85 -13.55
CA ASP A 321 14.83 0.58 -13.72
C ASP A 321 16.33 0.83 -13.91
N ILE A 322 16.75 1.24 -15.12
CA ILE A 322 18.17 1.50 -15.43
C ILE A 322 18.58 2.89 -14.97
N THR A 323 17.67 3.86 -15.07
CA THR A 323 17.83 5.17 -14.47
C THR A 323 16.57 5.52 -13.68
N VAL A 324 16.74 6.42 -12.71
CA VAL A 324 15.66 6.97 -11.87
C VAL A 324 14.84 5.85 -11.20
N PRO A 325 15.41 5.11 -10.24
CA PRO A 325 14.66 4.16 -9.42
C PRO A 325 13.39 4.78 -8.83
N ASP A 326 12.41 3.95 -8.46
CA ASP A 326 11.22 4.44 -7.77
C ASP A 326 11.62 5.20 -6.49
N ASP A 327 10.86 6.24 -6.16
CA ASP A 327 11.09 7.19 -5.06
C ASP A 327 12.27 8.17 -5.24
N THR A 328 12.92 8.21 -6.42
CA THR A 328 13.96 9.21 -6.69
C THR A 328 13.44 10.63 -6.50
N SER A 329 14.18 11.45 -5.76
CA SER A 329 13.83 12.85 -5.50
C SER A 329 14.41 13.81 -6.54
N PHE A 330 13.60 14.77 -6.97
CA PHE A 330 14.00 15.85 -7.87
C PHE A 330 13.54 17.21 -7.32
N PRO A 331 14.28 18.30 -7.59
CA PRO A 331 13.74 19.64 -7.39
C PRO A 331 12.61 19.94 -8.40
N PRO A 332 11.76 20.94 -8.12
CA PRO A 332 10.77 21.45 -9.07
C PRO A 332 11.35 21.78 -10.45
N GLY A 333 10.66 21.40 -11.53
CA GLY A 333 11.02 21.74 -12.91
C GLY A 333 12.28 21.06 -13.46
N ALA A 334 12.87 20.11 -12.75
CA ALA A 334 14.07 19.39 -13.16
C ALA A 334 13.80 18.45 -14.34
N THR A 335 14.60 18.56 -15.40
CA THR A 335 14.57 17.60 -16.50
C THR A 335 15.40 16.35 -16.16
N PHE A 336 14.87 15.17 -16.44
CA PHE A 336 15.58 13.90 -16.23
C PHE A 336 15.28 12.90 -17.34
N LYS A 337 16.16 11.91 -17.50
CA LYS A 337 15.98 10.81 -18.45
C LYS A 337 15.66 9.53 -17.71
N LYS A 338 14.44 9.02 -17.89
CA LYS A 338 14.00 7.73 -17.37
C LYS A 338 14.33 6.63 -18.38
N THR A 339 14.93 5.54 -17.91
CA THR A 339 15.27 4.37 -18.72
C THR A 339 14.83 3.10 -18.02
N TRP A 340 14.07 2.27 -18.72
CA TRP A 340 13.68 0.94 -18.26
C TRP A 340 14.36 -0.11 -19.13
N ARG A 341 14.79 -1.22 -18.52
CA ARG A 341 15.14 -2.44 -19.25
C ARG A 341 13.93 -3.34 -19.32
N LEU A 342 13.52 -3.66 -20.53
CA LEU A 342 12.45 -4.60 -20.84
C LEU A 342 13.04 -5.80 -21.57
N LYS A 343 12.42 -6.97 -21.41
CA LYS A 343 12.72 -8.16 -22.19
C LYS A 343 11.53 -8.51 -23.06
N ASN A 344 11.76 -8.77 -24.33
CA ASN A 344 10.76 -9.33 -25.23
C ASN A 344 10.54 -10.80 -24.86
N ILE A 345 9.41 -11.12 -24.25
CA ILE A 345 9.03 -12.49 -23.90
C ILE A 345 7.94 -13.04 -24.82
N GLY A 346 7.49 -12.24 -25.78
CA GLY A 346 6.53 -12.63 -26.80
C GLY A 346 7.19 -13.37 -27.97
N THR A 347 6.40 -13.57 -29.03
CA THR A 347 6.86 -14.21 -30.27
C THR A 347 7.04 -13.21 -31.42
N CYS A 348 6.55 -11.97 -31.28
CA CYS A 348 6.80 -10.91 -32.24
C CYS A 348 8.21 -10.31 -32.06
N THR A 349 8.92 -10.03 -33.16
CA THR A 349 10.10 -9.14 -33.11
C THR A 349 9.63 -7.69 -33.01
N TRP A 350 10.14 -6.93 -32.04
CA TRP A 350 9.85 -5.50 -31.94
C TRP A 350 10.74 -4.73 -32.93
N THR A 351 10.13 -4.15 -33.95
CA THR A 351 10.81 -3.35 -34.97
C THR A 351 10.81 -1.86 -34.58
N PRO A 352 11.55 -1.00 -35.30
CA PRO A 352 11.46 0.46 -35.16
C PRO A 352 10.07 1.07 -35.37
N ASP A 353 9.08 0.30 -35.84
CA ASP A 353 7.69 0.74 -36.01
C ASP A 353 6.86 0.65 -34.70
N TYR A 354 7.39 -0.02 -33.67
CA TYR A 354 6.79 0.00 -32.34
C TYR A 354 6.98 1.36 -31.67
N ARG A 355 6.06 1.73 -30.79
CA ARG A 355 6.08 3.00 -30.06
C ARG A 355 6.03 2.75 -28.56
N LEU A 356 6.81 3.54 -27.80
CA LEU A 356 6.55 3.78 -26.38
C LEU A 356 5.41 4.80 -26.31
N ILE A 357 4.41 4.56 -25.47
CA ILE A 357 3.29 5.49 -25.29
C ILE A 357 3.09 5.80 -23.80
N PHE A 358 2.78 7.06 -23.51
CA PHE A 358 2.22 7.42 -22.22
C PHE A 358 0.78 6.89 -22.13
N SER A 359 0.47 6.20 -21.02
CA SER A 359 -0.81 5.52 -20.82
C SER A 359 -1.72 6.32 -19.89
N SER A 360 -1.23 6.71 -18.71
CA SER A 360 -2.04 7.37 -17.66
C SER A 360 -1.15 7.93 -16.54
N GLY A 361 -1.76 8.65 -15.59
CA GLY A 361 -1.08 9.21 -14.42
C GLY A 361 -0.52 10.61 -14.69
N ASP A 362 0.59 10.94 -14.06
CA ASP A 362 1.29 12.20 -14.22
C ASP A 362 2.20 12.15 -15.44
N ALA A 363 1.88 12.97 -16.45
CA ALA A 363 2.60 12.95 -17.71
C ALA A 363 4.06 13.38 -17.57
N MET A 364 4.37 14.32 -16.66
CA MET A 364 5.74 14.83 -16.45
C MET A 364 6.41 15.27 -17.77
N GLY A 365 5.65 15.88 -18.67
CA GLY A 365 6.14 16.30 -19.99
C GLY A 365 6.37 15.16 -21.00
N ALA A 366 5.94 13.93 -20.70
CA ALA A 366 6.07 12.79 -21.61
C ALA A 366 5.37 13.04 -22.95
N PRO A 367 5.99 12.71 -24.09
CA PRO A 367 5.30 12.72 -25.36
C PRO A 367 4.22 11.64 -25.37
N ALA A 368 3.11 11.89 -26.07
CA ALA A 368 2.04 10.90 -26.22
C ALA A 368 2.53 9.59 -26.85
N ALA A 369 3.50 9.69 -27.76
CA ALA A 369 4.21 8.54 -28.31
C ALA A 369 5.66 8.90 -28.69
N SER A 370 6.58 7.99 -28.47
CA SER A 370 7.96 8.05 -28.95
C SER A 370 8.38 6.72 -29.58
N LYS A 371 9.49 6.72 -30.30
CA LYS A 371 10.04 5.51 -30.92
C LYS A 371 10.47 4.53 -29.81
N LEU A 372 10.05 3.27 -29.88
CA LEU A 372 10.40 2.26 -28.87
C LEU A 372 11.88 1.87 -28.95
N THR A 373 12.38 1.62 -30.16
CA THR A 373 13.74 1.10 -30.40
C THR A 373 14.28 1.60 -31.74
N ASN A 374 15.61 1.71 -31.87
CA ASN A 374 16.27 2.01 -33.14
C ASN A 374 16.64 0.77 -33.96
N ALA A 375 16.60 -0.42 -33.36
CA ALA A 375 16.94 -1.69 -33.99
C ALA A 375 15.90 -2.76 -33.65
N ASN A 376 15.89 -3.86 -34.40
CA ASN A 376 15.01 -4.99 -34.12
C ASN A 376 15.37 -5.67 -32.80
N VAL A 377 14.38 -5.92 -31.95
CA VAL A 377 14.52 -6.67 -30.70
C VAL A 377 13.81 -8.02 -30.87
N PRO A 378 14.55 -9.12 -31.12
CA PRO A 378 13.93 -10.43 -31.31
C PRO A 378 13.31 -10.96 -30.01
N PRO A 379 12.46 -12.01 -30.08
CA PRO A 379 12.07 -12.77 -28.91
C PRO A 379 13.28 -13.13 -28.03
N ASN A 380 13.10 -13.05 -26.72
CA ASN A 380 14.12 -13.15 -25.66
C ASN A 380 15.17 -12.01 -25.62
N GLY A 381 15.12 -11.05 -26.53
CA GLY A 381 16.01 -9.88 -26.53
C GLY A 381 15.68 -8.88 -25.43
N ASN A 382 16.71 -8.17 -24.95
CA ASN A 382 16.56 -7.05 -24.02
C ASN A 382 16.54 -5.72 -24.79
N LEU A 383 15.81 -4.75 -24.24
CA LEU A 383 15.71 -3.38 -24.74
C LEU A 383 15.79 -2.39 -23.58
N ASP A 384 16.72 -1.44 -23.67
CA ASP A 384 16.72 -0.25 -22.82
C ASP A 384 15.93 0.84 -23.53
N VAL A 385 14.72 1.12 -23.03
CA VAL A 385 13.83 2.14 -23.56
C VAL A 385 13.92 3.39 -22.68
N SER A 386 14.06 4.56 -23.29
CA SER A 386 14.19 5.82 -22.57
C SER A 386 13.15 6.87 -22.97
N VAL A 387 12.80 7.72 -22.01
CA VAL A 387 12.00 8.94 -22.22
C VAL A 387 12.59 10.08 -21.39
N SER A 388 12.60 11.29 -21.97
CA SER A 388 12.95 12.52 -21.24
C SER A 388 11.68 13.09 -20.60
N LEU A 389 11.76 13.41 -19.32
CA LEU A 389 10.66 13.90 -18.49
C LEU A 389 11.10 15.15 -17.74
N THR A 390 10.13 15.88 -17.20
CA THR A 390 10.33 17.06 -16.35
C THR A 390 9.51 16.89 -15.08
N SER A 391 10.15 17.03 -13.91
CA SER A 391 9.44 17.00 -12.63
C SER A 391 8.46 18.18 -12.55
N PRO A 392 7.26 17.98 -11.98
CA PRO A 392 6.32 19.07 -11.77
C PRO A 392 6.86 20.18 -10.85
N GLU A 393 6.24 21.35 -10.91
CA GLU A 393 6.65 22.52 -10.12
C GLU A 393 6.22 22.43 -8.64
N ASN A 394 5.12 21.75 -8.37
CA ASN A 394 4.61 21.59 -7.01
C ASN A 394 5.29 20.39 -6.35
N GLU A 395 5.60 20.51 -5.06
CA GLU A 395 6.02 19.38 -4.25
C GLU A 395 4.96 18.28 -4.22
N GLY A 396 5.42 17.05 -4.01
CA GLY A 396 4.56 15.87 -3.93
C GLY A 396 5.14 14.65 -4.64
N THR A 397 4.40 13.55 -4.61
CA THR A 397 4.78 12.32 -5.29
C THR A 397 4.02 12.19 -6.61
N TYR A 398 4.74 11.86 -7.68
CA TYR A 398 4.18 11.78 -9.04
C TYR A 398 4.47 10.45 -9.69
N GLN A 399 3.46 9.89 -10.37
CA GLN A 399 3.54 8.57 -10.99
C GLN A 399 3.02 8.59 -12.43
N GLY A 400 3.91 8.29 -13.37
CA GLY A 400 3.58 8.19 -14.80
C GLY A 400 3.60 6.75 -15.30
N PHE A 401 2.55 6.32 -16.00
CA PHE A 401 2.40 4.96 -16.52
C PHE A 401 2.60 4.90 -18.04
N PHE A 402 3.33 3.88 -18.49
CA PHE A 402 3.73 3.70 -19.88
C PHE A 402 3.39 2.30 -20.38
N LYS A 403 3.07 2.21 -21.68
CA LYS A 403 2.85 0.98 -22.43
C LYS A 403 3.56 1.05 -23.78
N MET A 404 3.53 -0.04 -24.52
CA MET A 404 4.03 -0.14 -25.88
C MET A 404 2.85 -0.25 -26.86
N ARG A 405 3.04 0.25 -28.08
CA ARG A 405 2.07 0.13 -29.18
C ARG A 405 2.72 -0.51 -30.39
N ALA A 406 2.14 -1.59 -30.88
CA ALA A 406 2.55 -2.28 -32.09
C ALA A 406 2.17 -1.49 -33.37
N PRO A 407 2.78 -1.78 -34.54
CA PRO A 407 2.50 -1.07 -35.78
C PRO A 407 1.03 -1.15 -36.24
N GLY A 408 0.33 -2.23 -35.87
CA GLY A 408 -1.11 -2.40 -36.11
C GLY A 408 -2.01 -1.67 -35.12
N GLY A 409 -1.46 -0.85 -34.21
CA GLY A 409 -2.21 -0.07 -33.23
C GLY A 409 -2.50 -0.80 -31.91
N ALA A 410 -2.29 -2.12 -31.84
CA ALA A 410 -2.45 -2.89 -30.61
C ALA A 410 -1.54 -2.36 -29.49
N VAL A 411 -2.10 -2.15 -28.30
CA VAL A 411 -1.38 -1.64 -27.12
C VAL A 411 -1.14 -2.77 -26.13
N PHE A 412 0.10 -2.95 -25.72
CA PHE A 412 0.50 -3.96 -24.75
C PHE A 412 1.52 -3.38 -23.77
N GLY A 413 1.55 -3.92 -22.57
CA GLY A 413 2.48 -3.54 -21.51
C GLY A 413 3.40 -4.69 -21.14
N ILE A 414 3.64 -4.82 -19.84
CA ILE A 414 4.45 -5.87 -19.23
C ILE A 414 3.57 -6.98 -18.63
N GLN A 415 4.22 -8.01 -18.11
CA GLN A 415 3.57 -9.12 -17.42
C GLN A 415 2.63 -8.66 -16.28
N PRO A 416 1.56 -9.45 -16.03
CA PRO A 416 1.15 -10.63 -16.79
C PRO A 416 0.48 -10.26 -18.13
N ASN A 417 0.65 -11.12 -19.14
CA ASN A 417 -0.11 -11.10 -20.42
C ASN A 417 -0.07 -9.79 -21.24
N GLY A 418 0.85 -8.87 -20.93
CA GLY A 418 0.90 -7.55 -21.57
C GLY A 418 -0.19 -6.59 -21.11
N SER A 419 -0.85 -6.84 -19.97
CA SER A 419 -1.89 -5.97 -19.43
C SER A 419 -1.32 -4.80 -18.62
N ASN A 420 -0.22 -5.02 -17.91
CA ASN A 420 0.29 -4.06 -16.92
C ASN A 420 1.09 -2.93 -17.56
N ALA A 421 0.86 -1.70 -17.14
CA ALA A 421 1.80 -0.62 -17.45
C ALA A 421 3.09 -0.79 -16.62
N PHE A 422 4.21 -0.34 -17.15
CA PHE A 422 5.40 -0.02 -16.36
C PHE A 422 5.38 1.47 -16.03
N TRP A 423 6.05 1.88 -14.95
CA TRP A 423 5.93 3.26 -14.47
C TRP A 423 7.26 3.88 -14.07
N VAL A 424 7.20 5.20 -13.90
CA VAL A 424 8.15 6.02 -13.16
C VAL A 424 7.42 6.59 -11.95
N LEU A 425 8.06 6.53 -10.79
CA LEU A 425 7.58 7.11 -9.54
C LEU A 425 8.68 8.01 -8.97
N ILE A 426 8.40 9.30 -8.82
CA ILE A 426 9.36 10.28 -8.30
C ILE A 426 8.74 11.10 -7.17
N ASN A 427 9.61 11.70 -6.38
CA ASN A 427 9.27 12.70 -5.38
C ASN A 427 9.78 14.07 -5.83
N VAL A 428 8.92 15.09 -5.82
CA VAL A 428 9.33 16.49 -5.96
C VAL A 428 9.46 17.07 -4.58
N VAL A 429 10.68 17.46 -4.22
CA VAL A 429 11.00 18.05 -2.93
C VAL A 429 11.67 19.41 -3.16
N PRO A 430 11.30 20.45 -2.41
CA PRO A 430 11.99 21.73 -2.51
C PRO A 430 13.47 21.56 -2.12
N PRO A 431 14.38 22.33 -2.73
CA PRO A 431 15.78 22.30 -2.31
C PRO A 431 15.85 22.66 -0.82
N SER A 432 16.56 21.85 -0.04
CA SER A 432 16.78 22.12 1.37
C SER A 432 17.37 23.51 1.51
N GLN A 433 16.71 24.40 2.25
CA GLN A 433 17.33 25.66 2.64
C GLN A 433 18.44 25.31 3.61
N GLU A 434 19.68 25.20 3.12
CA GLU A 434 20.84 25.23 4.00
C GLU A 434 20.75 26.56 4.77
N GLU A 435 20.55 26.48 6.08
CA GLU A 435 20.71 27.62 6.99
C GLU A 435 22.10 28.20 6.74
N THR A 436 22.13 29.30 6.01
CA THR A 436 23.33 30.13 5.91
C THR A 436 23.49 30.79 7.26
N THR A 437 24.23 30.14 8.15
CA THR A 437 24.73 30.77 9.37
C THR A 437 25.66 31.90 8.92
N VAL A 438 25.17 33.13 8.96
CA VAL A 438 25.93 34.36 8.71
C VAL A 438 26.66 34.79 9.97
#